data_AF-A0A067SGC6-F1
#
_entry.id   AF-A0A067SGC6-F1
#
_cell.length_a   1.000
_cell.length_b   1.000
_cell.length_c   1.000
_cell.angle_alpha   90.00
_cell.angle_beta   90.00
_cell.angle_gamma   90.00
#
_symmetry.space_group_name_H-M   'P 1'
#
loop_
_entity.id
_entity.type
_entity.pdbx_description
1 polymer ?
#
loop_
_entity_poly.entity_id
_entity_poly.type
_entity_poly.pdbx_seq_one_letter_code
_entity_poly.pdbx_strand_id
1 'polypeptide(L)'
;MRGGHRKGSPSPSPNHKEDLQHSQRTLQALHIEDVPRPLTAICPRPIPNSYWATPLLLACEYPWSPTTPHKPKLDALLRAGVRTFIDLTERGELLPYSSILSQRCALLGIDPSTIEYHRFAIRDRCLPESVDHMYRVLDTLRNNQNRGRISAVHCRGGIGRTGMVIGCWLVESGVALDGREALGVIAREWKSVEKCKRYPHSPETGPQFDFVARFHPSPKDRCVDLQIEVA
;
A
#
# COMPACT_ATOMS: atom_id res chain seq x y z
N MET A 1 -42.98 1.21 23.40
CA MET A 1 -41.75 0.77 24.08
C MET A 1 -40.83 0.12 23.05
N ARG A 2 -39.69 0.74 22.72
CA ARG A 2 -38.72 0.25 21.72
C ARG A 2 -37.50 -0.31 22.45
N GLY A 3 -37.25 -1.61 22.32
CA GLY A 3 -36.04 -2.26 22.82
C GLY A 3 -35.05 -2.52 21.69
N GLY A 4 -34.00 -1.70 21.60
CA GLY A 4 -32.91 -1.85 20.63
C GLY A 4 -31.88 -2.88 21.09
N HIS A 5 -31.62 -3.90 20.27
CA HIS A 5 -30.51 -4.82 20.47
C HIS A 5 -29.22 -4.21 19.89
N ARG A 6 -28.28 -3.81 20.77
CA ARG A 6 -26.90 -3.49 20.39
C ARG A 6 -26.15 -4.81 20.14
N LYS A 7 -25.78 -5.10 18.89
CA LYS A 7 -24.79 -6.14 18.59
C LYS A 7 -23.40 -5.59 18.90
N GLY A 8 -22.77 -6.13 19.94
CA GLY A 8 -21.37 -5.87 20.28
C GLY A 8 -20.45 -6.42 19.19
N SER A 9 -19.40 -5.66 18.86
CA SER A 9 -18.30 -6.09 18.00
C SER A 9 -17.49 -7.21 18.69
N PRO A 10 -17.07 -8.26 17.97
CA PRO A 10 -16.32 -9.35 18.58
C PRO A 10 -14.93 -8.86 18.99
N SER A 11 -14.57 -9.12 20.23
CA SER A 11 -13.22 -8.95 20.76
C SER A 11 -12.25 -9.89 20.01
N PRO A 12 -11.02 -9.44 19.68
CA PRO A 12 -10.04 -10.29 19.02
C PRO A 12 -9.56 -11.40 19.97
N SER A 13 -9.55 -12.63 19.47
CA SER A 13 -9.13 -13.85 20.18
C SER A 13 -7.68 -13.76 20.70
N PRO A 14 -7.35 -14.38 21.85
CA PRO A 14 -6.03 -14.31 22.49
C PRO A 14 -4.85 -14.72 21.59
N ASN A 15 -5.02 -15.77 20.77
CA ASN A 15 -3.96 -16.31 19.89
C ASN A 15 -3.37 -15.28 18.92
N HIS A 16 -4.18 -14.36 18.38
CA HIS A 16 -3.71 -13.41 17.37
C HIS A 16 -2.72 -12.39 17.94
N LYS A 17 -2.78 -12.08 19.24
CA LYS A 17 -1.84 -11.15 19.86
C LYS A 17 -0.48 -11.80 20.13
N GLU A 18 -0.49 -13.08 20.52
CA GLU A 18 0.71 -13.84 20.82
C GLU A 18 1.53 -14.14 19.56
N ASP A 19 0.86 -14.52 18.46
CA ASP A 19 1.49 -14.75 17.16
C ASP A 19 2.16 -13.48 16.60
N LEU A 20 1.48 -12.34 16.72
CA LEU A 20 2.00 -11.05 16.28
C LEU A 20 3.22 -10.63 17.11
N GLN A 21 3.17 -10.83 18.43
CA GLN A 21 4.29 -10.53 19.34
C GLN A 21 5.50 -11.43 19.09
N HIS A 22 5.29 -12.69 18.72
CA HIS A 22 6.38 -13.61 18.39
C HIS A 22 7.12 -13.15 17.13
N SER A 23 6.39 -12.92 16.03
CA SER A 23 6.94 -12.41 14.77
C SER A 23 7.67 -11.07 14.95
N GLN A 24 7.21 -10.22 15.86
CA GLN A 24 7.82 -8.94 16.21
C GLN A 24 9.18 -9.07 16.90
N ARG A 25 9.32 -9.99 17.86
CA ARG A 25 10.61 -10.20 18.57
C ARG A 25 11.69 -10.69 17.61
N THR A 26 11.32 -11.52 16.64
CA THR A 26 12.27 -12.01 15.62
C THR A 26 12.72 -10.91 14.67
N LEU A 27 11.88 -9.91 14.37
CA LEU A 27 12.28 -8.75 13.54
C LEU A 27 13.18 -7.77 14.28
N GLN A 28 12.96 -7.56 15.58
CA GLN A 28 13.77 -6.65 16.41
C GLN A 28 15.18 -7.18 16.69
N ALA A 29 15.38 -8.49 16.61
CA ALA A 29 16.65 -9.15 16.89
C ALA A 29 17.66 -9.11 15.72
N LEU A 30 17.30 -8.56 14.56
CA LEU A 30 18.18 -8.51 13.38
C LEU A 30 18.87 -7.14 13.31
N HIS A 31 20.19 -7.16 13.48
CA HIS A 31 21.05 -5.98 13.48
C HIS A 31 21.04 -5.26 12.12
N ILE A 32 20.96 -3.93 12.21
CA ILE A 32 20.80 -2.95 11.14
C ILE A 32 22.18 -2.36 10.89
N GLU A 33 22.92 -2.80 9.90
CA GLU A 33 24.00 -1.99 9.34
C GLU A 33 23.98 -2.12 7.80
N ASP A 34 24.33 -1.01 7.14
CA ASP A 34 24.11 -0.67 5.72
C ASP A 34 22.67 -0.34 5.28
N VAL A 35 21.88 0.32 6.13
CA VAL A 35 20.48 0.66 5.78
C VAL A 35 20.38 2.04 5.09
N PRO A 36 19.90 2.10 3.83
CA PRO A 36 19.61 3.37 3.16
C PRO A 36 18.63 4.21 3.98
N ARG A 37 18.81 5.54 3.97
CA ARG A 37 17.91 6.46 4.69
C ARG A 37 16.45 6.25 4.26
N PRO A 38 15.48 6.35 5.19
CA PRO A 38 14.05 6.32 4.83
C PRO A 38 13.78 7.30 3.67
N LEU A 39 13.07 6.86 2.64
CA LEU A 39 12.81 7.71 1.46
C LEU A 39 11.99 8.95 1.82
N THR A 40 11.20 8.84 2.89
CA THR A 40 10.46 9.92 3.51
C THR A 40 11.34 11.02 4.13
N ALA A 41 12.64 10.76 4.35
CA ALA A 41 13.62 11.77 4.74
C ALA A 41 14.13 12.61 3.55
N ILE A 42 13.90 12.14 2.32
CA ILE A 42 14.37 12.78 1.08
C ILE A 42 13.21 13.50 0.36
N CYS A 43 12.03 12.87 0.30
CA CYS A 43 10.83 13.45 -0.30
C CYS A 43 9.75 13.69 0.77
N PRO A 44 9.28 14.93 0.99
CA PRO A 44 8.24 15.20 1.97
C PRO A 44 6.96 14.43 1.62
N ARG A 45 6.30 13.92 2.65
CA ARG A 45 5.08 13.12 2.50
C ARG A 45 3.93 14.05 2.11
N PRO A 46 3.13 13.73 1.07
CA PRO A 46 2.06 14.61 0.63
C PRO A 46 0.92 14.75 1.64
N ILE A 47 0.71 13.72 2.49
CA ILE A 47 -0.28 13.76 3.58
C ILE A 47 0.28 13.12 4.86
N PRO A 48 -0.27 13.43 6.06
CA PRO A 48 0.25 12.89 7.32
C PRO A 48 0.15 11.37 7.46
N ASN A 49 -0.83 10.77 6.78
CA ASN A 49 -1.11 9.33 6.80
C ASN A 49 -0.66 8.64 5.50
N SER A 50 0.56 8.93 5.06
CA SER A 50 1.22 8.26 3.94
C SER A 50 2.71 8.05 4.23
N TYR A 51 3.38 7.21 3.45
CA TYR A 51 4.84 7.08 3.38
C TYR A 51 5.26 6.67 1.96
N TRP A 52 6.49 6.99 1.57
CA TRP A 52 7.09 6.55 0.31
C TRP A 52 7.71 5.17 0.54
N ALA A 53 7.24 4.16 -0.19
CA ALA A 53 7.79 2.80 -0.15
C ALA A 53 8.96 2.65 -1.12
N THR A 54 8.86 3.30 -2.28
CA THR A 54 9.95 3.52 -3.24
C THR A 54 9.84 4.97 -3.75
N PRO A 55 10.83 5.51 -4.50
CA PRO A 55 10.70 6.85 -5.09
C PRO A 55 9.48 7.02 -6.01
N LEU A 56 8.92 5.92 -6.53
CA LEU A 56 7.78 5.91 -7.45
C LEU A 56 6.52 5.27 -6.83
N LEU A 57 6.54 4.88 -5.55
CA LEU A 57 5.42 4.22 -4.91
C LEU A 57 5.09 4.83 -3.55
N LEU A 58 3.89 5.41 -3.48
CA LEU A 58 3.33 5.97 -2.26
C LEU A 58 2.32 5.02 -1.63
N ALA A 59 2.46 4.77 -0.34
CA ALA A 59 1.44 4.12 0.48
C ALA A 59 0.64 5.20 1.22
N CYS A 60 -0.69 5.19 1.15
CA CYS A 60 -1.48 6.22 1.81
C CYS A 60 -2.85 5.74 2.32
N GLU A 61 -3.46 6.53 3.21
CA GLU A 61 -4.88 6.39 3.54
C GLU A 61 -5.80 6.81 2.39
N TYR A 62 -7.10 6.51 2.52
CA TYR A 62 -8.09 6.89 1.53
C TYR A 62 -8.05 8.41 1.23
N PRO A 63 -7.93 8.83 -0.04
CA PRO A 63 -7.57 10.22 -0.37
C PRO A 63 -8.77 11.17 -0.47
N TRP A 64 -10.00 10.69 -0.34
CA TRP A 64 -11.20 11.49 -0.56
C TRP A 64 -12.21 11.41 0.59
N SER A 65 -12.83 12.55 0.90
CA SER A 65 -14.00 12.63 1.77
C SER A 65 -14.88 13.79 1.31
N PRO A 66 -16.22 13.61 1.26
CA PRO A 66 -17.13 14.72 0.96
C PRO A 66 -17.14 15.79 2.05
N THR A 67 -16.59 15.51 3.24
CA THR A 67 -16.52 16.49 4.35
C THR A 67 -15.46 17.57 4.14
N THR A 68 -14.51 17.38 3.22
CA THR A 68 -13.45 18.35 2.92
C THR A 68 -13.32 18.61 1.41
N PRO A 69 -14.42 19.01 0.74
CA PRO A 69 -14.48 19.01 -0.73
C PRO A 69 -13.58 20.08 -1.38
N HIS A 70 -13.28 21.16 -0.65
CA HIS A 70 -12.47 22.27 -1.16
C HIS A 70 -10.96 22.02 -1.06
N LYS A 71 -10.52 21.13 -0.17
CA LYS A 71 -9.10 20.80 0.05
C LYS A 71 -8.94 19.30 0.36
N PRO A 72 -9.29 18.41 -0.59
CA PRO A 72 -9.17 16.99 -0.36
C PRO A 72 -7.69 16.58 -0.30
N LYS A 73 -7.40 15.51 0.43
CA LYS A 73 -6.07 14.87 0.44
C LYS A 73 -5.61 14.49 -0.97
N LEU A 74 -6.57 14.13 -1.83
CA LEU A 74 -6.36 13.81 -3.24
C LEU A 74 -5.53 14.86 -3.98
N ASP A 75 -5.75 16.16 -3.73
CA ASP A 75 -4.97 17.22 -4.37
C ASP A 75 -3.49 17.18 -4.00
N ALA A 76 -3.18 16.84 -2.75
CA ALA A 76 -1.79 16.75 -2.30
C ALA A 76 -1.08 15.57 -2.97
N LEU A 77 -1.80 14.46 -3.19
CA LEU A 77 -1.27 13.32 -3.93
C LEU A 77 -0.99 13.69 -5.40
N LEU A 78 -1.94 14.36 -6.06
CA LEU A 78 -1.79 14.81 -7.44
C LEU A 78 -0.61 15.81 -7.60
N ARG A 79 -0.46 16.75 -6.67
CA ARG A 79 0.67 17.70 -6.65
C ARG A 79 2.02 17.01 -6.40
N ALA A 80 2.04 15.93 -5.63
CA ALA A 80 3.22 15.09 -5.44
C ALA A 80 3.56 14.21 -6.65
N GLY A 81 2.84 14.37 -7.77
CA GLY A 81 3.14 13.67 -9.02
C GLY A 81 2.48 12.31 -9.15
N VAL A 82 1.61 11.88 -8.22
CA VAL A 82 0.86 10.63 -8.36
C VAL A 82 0.01 10.69 -9.63
N ARG A 83 0.15 9.67 -10.48
CA ARG A 83 -0.64 9.54 -11.71
C ARG A 83 -1.39 8.21 -11.79
N THR A 84 -0.96 7.17 -11.08
CA THR A 84 -1.75 5.94 -10.95
C THR A 84 -2.28 5.76 -9.53
N PHE A 85 -3.57 5.49 -9.39
CA PHE A 85 -4.21 5.17 -8.12
C PHE A 85 -4.62 3.69 -8.10
N ILE A 86 -4.16 2.98 -7.08
CA ILE A 86 -4.54 1.59 -6.79
C ILE A 86 -5.43 1.59 -5.55
N ASP A 87 -6.72 1.36 -5.77
CA ASP A 87 -7.76 1.29 -4.75
C ASP A 87 -8.01 -0.15 -4.32
N LEU A 88 -7.68 -0.48 -3.08
CA LEU A 88 -7.87 -1.81 -2.50
C LEU A 88 -9.25 -2.00 -1.86
N THR A 89 -10.13 -1.00 -1.94
CA THR A 89 -11.45 -1.04 -1.29
C THR A 89 -12.52 -1.71 -2.15
N GLU A 90 -13.51 -2.30 -1.49
CA GLU A 90 -14.66 -2.90 -2.16
C GLU A 90 -15.66 -1.84 -2.64
N ARG A 91 -16.46 -2.17 -3.67
CA ARG A 91 -17.59 -1.32 -4.07
C ARG A 91 -18.54 -1.15 -2.87
N GLY A 92 -18.91 0.08 -2.57
CA GLY A 92 -19.77 0.40 -1.43
C GLY A 92 -19.04 0.48 -0.09
N GLU A 93 -17.75 0.14 -0.01
CA GLU A 93 -16.96 0.31 1.23
C GLU A 93 -16.80 1.80 1.57
N LEU A 94 -16.53 2.63 0.56
CA LEU A 94 -16.32 4.07 0.67
C LEU A 94 -16.95 4.80 -0.53
N LEU A 95 -17.23 6.10 -0.35
CA LEU A 95 -17.71 6.95 -1.44
C LEU A 95 -16.65 7.04 -2.54
N PRO A 96 -16.98 6.68 -3.80
CA PRO A 96 -16.01 6.66 -4.88
C PRO A 96 -15.48 8.06 -5.15
N TYR A 97 -14.19 8.14 -5.48
CA TYR A 97 -13.56 9.40 -5.90
C TYR A 97 -13.09 9.38 -7.36
N SER A 98 -13.23 8.26 -8.06
CA SER A 98 -12.85 8.17 -9.47
C SER A 98 -13.61 9.18 -10.34
N SER A 99 -14.89 9.45 -10.02
CA SER A 99 -15.72 10.42 -10.73
C SER A 99 -15.27 11.88 -10.58
N ILE A 100 -14.57 12.21 -9.48
CA ILE A 100 -14.09 13.57 -9.24
C ILE A 100 -12.63 13.77 -9.65
N LEU A 101 -11.89 12.70 -9.96
CA LEU A 101 -10.47 12.77 -10.32
C LEU A 101 -10.24 13.77 -11.46
N SER A 102 -11.02 13.67 -12.54
CA SER A 102 -10.90 14.55 -13.70
C SER A 102 -11.14 16.02 -13.33
N GLN A 103 -12.13 16.29 -12.48
CA GLN A 103 -12.43 17.64 -11.99
C GLN A 103 -11.27 18.19 -11.16
N ARG A 104 -10.73 17.40 -10.23
CA ARG A 104 -9.56 17.81 -9.42
C ARG A 104 -8.33 18.02 -10.29
N CYS A 105 -8.10 17.19 -11.31
CA CYS A 105 -6.99 17.35 -12.23
C CYS A 105 -7.11 18.66 -13.03
N ALA A 106 -8.28 18.96 -13.59
CA ALA A 106 -8.53 20.23 -14.28
C ALA A 106 -8.27 21.44 -13.37
N LEU A 107 -8.73 21.40 -12.12
CA LEU A 107 -8.48 22.46 -11.14
C LEU A 107 -6.99 22.66 -10.80
N LEU A 108 -6.17 21.61 -10.96
CA LEU A 108 -4.74 21.63 -10.69
C LEU A 108 -3.89 21.82 -11.95
N GLY A 109 -4.50 22.01 -13.13
CA GLY A 109 -3.77 22.10 -14.40
C GLY A 109 -3.09 20.79 -14.83
N ILE A 110 -3.60 19.64 -14.37
CA ILE A 110 -3.11 18.30 -14.72
C ILE A 110 -4.02 17.74 -15.80
N ASP A 111 -3.44 17.22 -16.89
CA ASP A 111 -4.20 16.54 -17.93
C ASP A 111 -4.85 15.24 -17.37
N PRO A 112 -6.20 15.14 -17.31
CA PRO A 112 -6.88 13.95 -16.81
C PRO A 112 -6.58 12.68 -17.60
N SER A 113 -6.19 12.79 -18.88
CA SER A 113 -5.81 11.62 -19.70
C SER A 113 -4.57 10.92 -19.17
N THR A 114 -3.74 11.65 -18.41
CA THR A 114 -2.55 11.12 -17.77
C THR A 114 -2.84 10.42 -16.46
N ILE A 115 -4.10 10.23 -16.03
CA ILE A 115 -4.46 9.56 -14.78
C ILE A 115 -4.98 8.16 -15.04
N GLU A 116 -4.50 7.21 -14.23
CA GLU A 116 -4.98 5.83 -14.22
C GLU A 116 -5.56 5.51 -12.85
N TYR A 117 -6.69 4.81 -12.84
CA TYR A 117 -7.34 4.36 -11.61
C TYR A 117 -7.69 2.88 -11.76
N HIS A 118 -7.14 2.06 -10.87
CA HIS A 118 -7.35 0.62 -10.84
C HIS A 118 -7.92 0.23 -9.49
N ARG A 119 -9.01 -0.54 -9.49
CA ARG A 119 -9.56 -1.12 -8.26
C ARG A 119 -9.26 -2.61 -8.21
N PHE A 120 -8.45 -3.00 -7.23
CA PHE A 120 -8.13 -4.38 -6.91
C PHE A 120 -8.69 -4.68 -5.53
N ALA A 121 -9.99 -5.00 -5.48
CA ALA A 121 -10.72 -5.08 -4.23
C ALA A 121 -10.20 -6.21 -3.34
N ILE A 122 -9.79 -5.85 -2.13
CA ILE A 122 -9.46 -6.78 -1.05
C ILE A 122 -10.38 -6.45 0.11
N ARG A 123 -11.17 -7.44 0.56
CA ARG A 123 -12.11 -7.27 1.68
C ARG A 123 -11.40 -6.74 2.92
N ASP A 124 -12.08 -5.88 3.68
CA ASP A 124 -11.45 -5.20 4.81
C ASP A 124 -10.81 -6.19 5.81
N ARG A 125 -9.59 -5.87 6.23
CA ARG A 125 -8.74 -6.69 7.11
C ARG A 125 -8.47 -8.14 6.65
N CYS A 126 -8.78 -8.49 5.40
CA CYS A 126 -8.57 -9.81 4.84
C CYS A 126 -7.32 -9.89 3.96
N LEU A 127 -7.05 -11.10 3.49
CA LEU A 127 -6.11 -11.43 2.42
C LEU A 127 -6.77 -11.24 1.04
N PRO A 128 -5.98 -11.11 -0.05
CA PRO A 128 -6.53 -11.23 -1.39
C PRO A 128 -7.16 -12.63 -1.60
N GLU A 129 -8.04 -12.75 -2.59
CA GLU A 129 -8.71 -14.03 -2.93
C GLU A 129 -7.73 -15.12 -3.38
N SER A 130 -6.58 -14.72 -3.92
CA SER A 130 -5.51 -15.62 -4.37
C SER A 130 -4.17 -14.87 -4.45
N VAL A 131 -3.08 -15.62 -4.61
CA VAL A 131 -1.76 -15.03 -4.92
C VAL A 131 -1.79 -14.38 -6.31
N ASP A 132 -2.49 -14.95 -7.29
CA ASP A 132 -2.64 -14.36 -8.63
C ASP A 132 -3.34 -12.99 -8.59
N HIS A 133 -4.26 -12.77 -7.64
CA HIS A 133 -4.82 -11.45 -7.41
C HIS A 133 -3.75 -10.46 -6.97
N MET A 134 -2.85 -10.86 -6.06
CA MET A 134 -1.71 -10.03 -5.69
C MET A 134 -0.83 -9.75 -6.90
N TYR A 135 -0.47 -10.76 -7.70
CA TYR A 135 0.36 -10.58 -8.90
C TYR A 135 -0.22 -9.55 -9.88
N ARG A 136 -1.53 -9.56 -10.14
CA ARG A 136 -2.17 -8.52 -10.99
C ARG A 136 -1.97 -7.09 -10.46
N VAL A 137 -2.00 -6.91 -9.14
CA VAL A 137 -1.69 -5.60 -8.52
C VAL A 137 -0.23 -5.23 -8.77
N LEU A 138 0.68 -6.18 -8.57
CA LEU A 138 2.12 -5.97 -8.72
C LEU A 138 2.53 -5.76 -10.18
N ASP A 139 1.86 -6.39 -11.15
CA ASP A 139 2.08 -6.16 -12.58
C ASP A 139 1.73 -4.72 -12.97
N THR A 140 0.65 -4.18 -12.41
CA THR A 140 0.28 -2.77 -12.59
C THR A 140 1.37 -1.85 -12.04
N LEU A 141 1.88 -2.15 -10.84
CA LEU A 141 2.99 -1.40 -10.23
C LEU A 141 4.27 -1.50 -11.06
N ARG A 142 4.60 -2.69 -11.57
CA ARG A 142 5.76 -2.94 -12.44
C ARG A 142 5.67 -2.15 -13.73
N ASN A 143 4.52 -2.18 -14.40
CA ASN A 143 4.30 -1.38 -15.60
C ASN A 143 4.50 0.11 -15.34
N ASN A 144 3.95 0.62 -14.22
CA ASN A 144 4.12 2.03 -13.85
C ASN A 144 5.58 2.37 -13.52
N GLN A 145 6.29 1.52 -12.77
CA GLN A 145 7.70 1.71 -12.47
C GLN A 145 8.54 1.78 -13.76
N ASN A 146 8.29 0.88 -14.72
CA ASN A 146 8.98 0.86 -16.01
C ASN A 146 8.71 2.14 -16.84
N ARG A 147 7.57 2.78 -16.63
CA ARG A 147 7.19 4.06 -17.25
C ARG A 147 7.65 5.29 -16.46
N GLY A 148 8.41 5.11 -15.37
CA GLY A 148 8.83 6.21 -14.48
C GLY A 148 7.67 6.91 -13.78
N ARG A 149 6.55 6.20 -13.57
CA ARG A 149 5.27 6.79 -13.19
C ARG A 149 4.96 6.53 -11.72
N ILE A 150 4.64 7.61 -10.99
CA ILE A 150 4.33 7.53 -9.57
C ILE A 150 2.93 6.92 -9.34
N SER A 151 2.90 5.86 -8.55
CA SER A 151 1.69 5.15 -8.13
C SER A 151 1.38 5.42 -6.65
N ALA A 152 0.09 5.52 -6.30
CA ALA A 152 -0.38 5.51 -4.92
C ALA A 152 -1.25 4.27 -4.66
N VAL A 153 -0.87 3.47 -3.67
CA VAL A 153 -1.66 2.34 -3.18
C VAL A 153 -2.37 2.74 -1.90
N HIS A 154 -3.68 2.52 -1.84
CA HIS A 154 -4.46 2.85 -0.65
C HIS A 154 -5.55 1.82 -0.36
N CYS A 155 -5.96 1.77 0.90
CA CYS A 155 -7.20 1.14 1.33
C CYS A 155 -8.05 2.21 2.05
N ARG A 156 -8.83 1.85 3.07
CA ARG A 156 -9.44 2.84 3.97
C ARG A 156 -8.38 3.55 4.82
N GLY A 157 -7.67 2.77 5.63
CA GLY A 157 -6.77 3.29 6.65
C GLY A 157 -5.37 3.65 6.14
N GLY A 158 -4.94 3.05 5.02
CA GLY A 158 -3.53 3.02 4.63
C GLY A 158 -2.67 2.10 5.52
N ILE A 159 -3.31 1.18 6.25
CA ILE A 159 -2.69 0.34 7.28
C ILE A 159 -2.54 -1.09 6.73
N GLY A 160 -3.55 -1.96 6.93
CA GLY A 160 -3.42 -3.40 6.65
C GLY A 160 -3.23 -3.77 5.19
N ARG A 161 -4.28 -3.66 4.38
CA ARG A 161 -4.26 -4.04 2.95
C ARG A 161 -3.16 -3.30 2.18
N THR A 162 -2.99 -2.01 2.46
CA THR A 162 -1.92 -1.20 1.88
C THR A 162 -0.55 -1.74 2.26
N GLY A 163 -0.24 -1.90 3.55
CA GLY A 163 1.04 -2.45 4.00
C GLY A 163 1.31 -3.84 3.41
N MET A 164 0.28 -4.66 3.23
CA MET A 164 0.41 -5.98 2.63
C MET A 164 0.85 -5.91 1.16
N VAL A 165 0.18 -5.08 0.34
CA VAL A 165 0.58 -4.88 -1.06
C VAL A 165 1.98 -4.28 -1.17
N ILE A 166 2.30 -3.29 -0.32
CA ILE A 166 3.63 -2.69 -0.29
C ILE A 166 4.70 -3.75 0.05
N GLY A 167 4.43 -4.61 1.02
CA GLY A 167 5.37 -5.66 1.42
C GLY A 167 5.67 -6.62 0.28
N CYS A 168 4.62 -7.08 -0.40
CA CYS A 168 4.78 -7.94 -1.58
C CYS A 168 5.53 -7.22 -2.71
N TRP A 169 5.25 -5.93 -2.94
CA TRP A 169 5.96 -5.13 -3.94
C TRP A 169 7.46 -4.98 -3.66
N LEU A 170 7.84 -4.75 -2.40
CA LEU A 170 9.25 -4.61 -2.03
C LEU A 170 10.05 -5.88 -2.37
N VAL A 171 9.45 -7.05 -2.13
CA VAL A 171 10.03 -8.35 -2.51
C VAL A 171 10.05 -8.51 -4.04
N GLU A 172 8.91 -8.26 -4.70
CA GLU A 172 8.74 -8.38 -6.15
C GLU A 172 9.73 -7.52 -6.96
N SER A 173 9.95 -6.29 -6.50
CA SER A 173 10.84 -5.32 -7.15
C SER A 173 12.32 -5.54 -6.84
N GLY A 174 12.65 -6.47 -5.94
CA GLY A 174 14.02 -6.73 -5.49
C GLY A 174 14.59 -5.64 -4.56
N VAL A 175 13.75 -4.74 -4.04
CA VAL A 175 14.16 -3.75 -3.03
C VAL A 175 14.40 -4.42 -1.68
N ALA A 176 13.65 -5.49 -1.38
CA ALA A 176 13.89 -6.38 -0.25
C ALA A 176 14.20 -7.79 -0.78
N LEU A 177 15.13 -8.48 -0.13
CA LEU A 177 15.52 -9.86 -0.46
C LEU A 177 14.37 -10.84 -0.22
N ASP A 178 13.62 -10.62 0.86
CA ASP A 178 12.52 -11.49 1.27
C ASP A 178 11.42 -10.73 2.01
N GLY A 179 10.34 -11.44 2.35
CA GLY A 179 9.19 -10.88 3.07
C GLY A 179 9.54 -10.32 4.44
N ARG A 180 10.56 -10.88 5.12
CA ARG A 180 10.98 -10.42 6.44
C ARG A 180 11.66 -9.06 6.34
N GLU A 181 12.57 -8.90 5.39
CA GLU A 181 13.21 -7.62 5.13
C GLU A 181 12.18 -6.56 4.70
N ALA A 182 11.23 -6.93 3.83
CA ALA A 182 10.15 -6.03 3.41
C ALA A 182 9.31 -5.52 4.59
N LEU A 183 8.97 -6.39 5.54
CA LEU A 183 8.27 -6.00 6.78
C LEU A 183 9.13 -5.11 7.67
N GLY A 184 10.45 -5.32 7.70
CA GLY A 184 11.40 -4.43 8.35
C GLY A 184 11.41 -3.02 7.75
N VAL A 185 11.40 -2.92 6.41
CA VAL A 185 11.28 -1.64 5.69
C VAL A 185 9.98 -0.93 6.05
N ILE A 186 8.84 -1.63 5.96
CA ILE A 186 7.52 -1.05 6.30
C ILE A 186 7.49 -0.58 7.75
N ALA A 187 8.01 -1.38 8.68
CA ALA A 187 8.03 -1.02 10.09
C ALA A 187 8.84 0.27 10.37
N ARG A 188 9.90 0.54 9.60
CA ARG A 188 10.65 1.80 9.67
C ARG A 188 9.84 2.96 9.11
N GLU A 189 9.33 2.85 7.89
CA GLU A 189 8.58 3.92 7.25
C GLU A 189 7.28 4.25 8.00
N TRP A 190 6.60 3.22 8.53
CA TRP A 190 5.34 3.36 9.26
C TRP A 190 5.47 4.22 10.52
N LYS A 191 6.64 4.22 11.19
CA LYS A 191 6.90 5.09 12.36
C LYS A 191 6.76 6.58 12.05
N SER A 192 6.94 6.98 10.79
CA SER A 192 6.75 8.37 10.35
C SER A 192 5.28 8.77 10.17
N VAL A 193 4.38 7.78 10.09
CA VAL A 193 2.96 7.98 9.80
C VAL A 193 2.21 8.36 11.07
N GLU A 194 1.37 9.41 11.01
CA GLU A 194 0.69 9.94 12.21
C GLU A 194 -0.17 8.88 12.93
N LYS A 195 -0.84 8.02 12.15
CA LYS A 195 -1.62 6.88 12.67
C LYS A 195 -0.82 5.83 13.43
N CYS A 196 0.51 5.79 13.32
CA CYS A 196 1.36 4.85 14.05
C CYS A 196 1.15 4.93 15.57
N LYS A 197 0.76 6.10 16.10
CA LYS A 197 0.44 6.31 17.53
C LYS A 197 -0.74 5.44 18.00
N ARG A 198 -1.70 5.15 17.12
CA ARG A 198 -2.91 4.37 17.42
C ARG A 198 -2.85 2.95 16.85
N TYR A 199 -2.20 2.81 15.69
CA TYR A 199 -2.01 1.56 14.98
C TYR A 199 -0.51 1.34 14.84
N PRO A 200 0.16 0.71 15.82
CA PRO A 200 1.63 0.64 15.85
C PRO A 200 2.25 -0.20 14.72
N HIS A 201 1.43 -0.91 13.95
CA HIS A 201 1.89 -1.87 12.94
C HIS A 201 1.15 -1.71 11.61
N SER A 202 1.89 -1.99 10.54
CA SER A 202 1.40 -2.16 9.17
C SER A 202 2.20 -3.31 8.56
N PRO A 203 1.58 -4.36 7.99
CA PRO A 203 0.14 -4.64 7.92
C PRO A 203 -0.58 -4.75 9.28
N GLU A 204 -1.92 -4.82 9.29
CA GLU A 204 -2.76 -4.67 10.49
C GLU A 204 -3.04 -6.00 11.19
N THR A 205 -3.08 -7.11 10.45
CA THR A 205 -3.46 -8.43 10.97
C THR A 205 -2.31 -9.44 10.84
N GLY A 206 -2.32 -10.46 11.71
CA GLY A 206 -1.36 -11.57 11.67
C GLY A 206 -1.36 -12.28 10.31
N PRO A 207 -2.53 -12.67 9.76
CA PRO A 207 -2.60 -13.26 8.43
C PRO A 207 -1.97 -12.40 7.32
N GLN A 208 -2.19 -11.07 7.34
CA GLN A 208 -1.57 -10.17 6.36
C GLN A 208 -0.05 -10.11 6.51
N PHE A 209 0.44 -10.13 7.74
CA PHE A 209 1.87 -10.19 8.03
C PHE A 209 2.48 -11.50 7.51
N ASP A 210 1.85 -12.63 7.83
CA ASP A 210 2.29 -13.96 7.37
C ASP A 210 2.26 -14.09 5.85
N PHE A 211 1.26 -13.48 5.20
CA PHE A 211 1.17 -13.42 3.74
C PHE A 211 2.39 -12.74 3.14
N VAL A 212 2.80 -11.58 3.68
CA VAL A 212 4.02 -10.89 3.22
C VAL A 212 5.26 -11.71 3.56
N ALA A 213 5.37 -12.22 4.78
CA ALA A 213 6.54 -12.98 5.23
C ALA A 213 6.83 -14.22 4.37
N ARG A 214 5.79 -14.84 3.80
CA ARG A 214 5.88 -16.04 2.94
C ARG A 214 5.69 -15.72 1.46
N PHE A 215 5.64 -14.44 1.07
CA PHE A 215 5.42 -14.04 -0.31
C PHE A 215 6.62 -14.44 -1.18
N HIS A 216 6.33 -14.98 -2.36
CA HIS A 216 7.33 -15.29 -3.37
C HIS A 216 7.06 -14.44 -4.62
N PRO A 217 8.10 -13.84 -5.22
CA PRO A 217 7.94 -13.08 -6.46
C PRO A 217 7.21 -13.87 -7.54
N SER A 218 6.51 -13.16 -8.42
CA SER A 218 5.91 -13.77 -9.59
C SER A 218 6.97 -14.57 -10.38
N PRO A 219 6.64 -15.76 -10.90
CA PRO A 219 7.52 -16.45 -11.83
C PRO A 219 7.84 -15.50 -12.98
N LYS A 220 9.12 -15.16 -13.16
CA LYS A 220 9.55 -14.39 -14.33
C LYS A 220 9.25 -15.27 -15.55
N ASP A 221 8.37 -14.83 -16.44
CA ASP A 221 8.33 -15.40 -17.77
C ASP A 221 9.74 -15.30 -18.36
N ARG A 222 10.39 -16.45 -18.59
CA ARG A 222 11.66 -16.54 -19.30
C ARG A 222 11.37 -16.26 -20.78
N CYS A 223 11.30 -14.99 -21.17
CA CYS A 223 11.26 -14.50 -22.55
C CYS A 223 11.55 -12.99 -22.47
N VAL A 224 12.63 -12.42 -22.99
CA VAL A 224 13.36 -12.66 -24.25
C VAL A 224 14.80 -12.15 -24.11
N ASP A 225 15.79 -13.04 -24.06
CA ASP A 225 17.12 -12.76 -24.60
C ASP A 225 17.06 -13.14 -26.08
N LEU A 226 16.57 -12.24 -26.94
CA LEU A 226 16.92 -12.30 -28.34
C LEU A 226 18.37 -11.80 -28.44
N GLN A 227 19.29 -12.77 -28.46
CA GLN A 227 20.66 -12.55 -28.87
C GLN A 227 20.65 -11.82 -30.22
N ILE A 228 21.14 -10.58 -30.22
CA ILE A 228 21.69 -9.95 -31.40
C ILE A 228 23.01 -10.69 -31.65
N GLU A 229 22.96 -11.75 -32.47
CA GLU A 229 24.18 -12.21 -33.14
C GLU A 229 24.33 -11.44 -34.46
N VAL A 230 25.47 -10.76 -34.50
CA VAL A 230 26.00 -10.00 -35.61
C VAL A 230 26.39 -10.97 -36.73
N ALA A 231 25.90 -10.72 -37.95
CA ALA A 231 26.52 -11.15 -39.20
C ALA A 231 26.27 -10.07 -40.27
#